data_AF-U1R8Q3-F1
#
_entry.id   AF-U1R8Q3-F1
#
_cell.length_a   1.000
_cell.length_b   1.000
_cell.length_c   1.000
_cell.angle_alpha   90.00
_cell.angle_beta   90.00
_cell.angle_gamma   90.00
#
_symmetry.space_group_name_H-M   'P 1'
#
loop_
_entity.id
_entity.type
_entity.pdbx_description
1 polymer ?
#
loop_
_entity_poly.entity_id
_entity_poly.type
_entity_poly.pdbx_seq_one_letter_code
_entity_poly.pdbx_strand_id
1 'polypeptide(L)'
;MSEWYARDISKKVKTGIKTKGANGKPVATEAPYGYIKDPENKDYWIVDKEAAEVVKLIFRLFMEGKNRNQIAVYLKEKEILTPTFYMKQQGRGTAKNKPLNEENRYNWNKATITRILKRQEYCGDVVNFKTEKHYRDKRNHYVDKSKWQITENVHEPIIDRTTFENVERMLKNAPVKRPNGDGEIHALSGLMYCKDCGTKMHIRTIHKNKKYSM
;
A
#
# COMPACT_ATOMS: atom_id res chain seq x y z
N MET A 1 -24.57 5.83 32.22
CA MET A 1 -25.59 5.65 31.15
C MET A 1 -25.01 5.78 29.73
N SER A 2 -24.05 6.68 29.49
CA SER A 2 -23.44 6.90 28.15
C SER A 2 -22.54 5.77 27.62
N GLU A 3 -21.84 5.05 28.50
CA GLU A 3 -20.84 4.06 28.09
C GLU A 3 -21.46 2.75 27.57
N TRP A 4 -22.50 2.24 28.23
CA TRP A 4 -23.23 1.05 27.78
C TRP A 4 -23.86 1.25 26.41
N TYR A 5 -24.42 2.43 26.16
CA TYR A 5 -25.00 2.81 24.87
C TYR A 5 -23.94 2.89 23.76
N ALA A 6 -22.79 3.53 24.04
CA ALA A 6 -21.67 3.58 23.09
C ALA A 6 -21.13 2.19 22.73
N ARG A 7 -21.06 1.28 23.72
CA ARG A 7 -20.65 -0.11 23.51
C ARG A 7 -21.64 -0.88 22.64
N ASP A 8 -22.94 -0.73 22.87
CA ASP A 8 -23.97 -1.45 22.10
C ASP A 8 -24.03 -1.00 20.64
N ILE A 9 -23.99 0.32 20.38
CA ILE A 9 -23.90 0.85 19.00
C ILE A 9 -22.64 0.33 18.32
N SER A 10 -21.49 0.38 19.00
CA SER A 10 -20.24 -0.11 18.44
C SER A 10 -20.34 -1.59 18.07
N LYS A 11 -21.00 -2.39 18.92
CA LYS A 11 -21.23 -3.83 18.65
C LYS A 11 -22.11 -4.02 17.42
N LYS A 12 -23.25 -3.32 17.32
CA LYS A 12 -24.17 -3.41 16.17
C LYS A 12 -23.48 -3.04 14.84
N VAL A 13 -22.75 -1.92 14.82
CA VAL A 13 -22.00 -1.48 13.64
C VAL A 13 -20.94 -2.51 13.26
N LYS A 14 -20.18 -3.02 14.23
CA LYS A 14 -19.17 -4.06 13.99
C LYS A 14 -19.79 -5.35 13.44
N THR A 15 -20.95 -5.76 13.95
CA THR A 15 -21.66 -6.94 13.44
C THR A 15 -22.04 -6.76 11.97
N GLY A 16 -22.65 -5.63 11.59
CA GLY A 16 -23.01 -5.38 10.20
C GLY A 16 -21.79 -5.37 9.26
N ILE A 17 -20.68 -4.75 9.70
CA ILE A 17 -19.42 -4.76 8.95
C ILE A 17 -18.86 -6.19 8.83
N LYS A 18 -18.90 -6.98 9.90
CA LYS A 18 -18.47 -8.38 9.91
C LYS A 18 -19.31 -9.22 8.96
N THR A 19 -20.63 -9.11 8.99
CA THR A 19 -21.52 -9.82 8.05
C THR A 19 -21.22 -9.44 6.61
N LYS A 20 -21.00 -8.16 6.33
CA LYS A 20 -20.60 -7.71 4.98
C LYS A 20 -19.29 -8.36 4.53
N GLY A 21 -18.26 -8.33 5.38
CA GLY A 21 -16.97 -8.94 5.07
C GLY A 21 -17.04 -10.47 4.95
N ALA A 22 -17.91 -11.11 5.75
CA ALA A 22 -18.19 -12.54 5.69
C ALA A 22 -18.77 -12.98 4.34
N ASN A 23 -19.57 -12.12 3.71
CA ASN A 23 -20.13 -12.35 2.39
C ASN A 23 -19.13 -12.01 1.25
N GLY A 24 -17.85 -11.84 1.55
CA GLY A 24 -16.81 -11.52 0.56
C GLY A 24 -16.86 -10.10 0.00
N LYS A 25 -17.74 -9.25 0.52
CA LYS A 25 -17.92 -7.88 0.03
C LYS A 25 -16.87 -6.93 0.62
N PRO A 26 -16.36 -5.96 -0.14
CA PRO A 26 -15.41 -4.98 0.34
C PRO A 26 -16.04 -4.09 1.42
N VAL A 27 -15.41 -4.08 2.59
CA VAL A 27 -15.77 -3.19 3.70
C VAL A 27 -15.24 -1.76 3.47
N ALA A 28 -14.18 -1.62 2.67
CA ALA A 28 -13.53 -0.34 2.43
C ALA A 28 -14.47 0.69 1.78
N THR A 29 -14.41 1.93 2.27
CA THR A 29 -15.21 3.04 1.74
C THR A 29 -14.83 3.41 0.32
N GLU A 30 -13.54 3.33 -0.02
CA GLU A 30 -13.01 3.68 -1.33
C GLU A 30 -12.39 2.45 -1.98
N ALA A 31 -12.64 2.27 -3.28
CA ALA A 31 -11.97 1.24 -4.07
C ALA A 31 -10.47 1.57 -4.22
N PRO A 32 -9.60 0.56 -4.37
CA PRO A 32 -8.18 0.76 -4.69
C PRO A 32 -7.96 1.63 -5.93
N TYR A 33 -6.82 2.31 -6.00
CA TYR A 33 -6.35 2.91 -7.27
C TYR A 33 -6.23 1.83 -8.34
N GLY A 34 -6.77 2.03 -9.54
CA GLY A 34 -6.93 1.00 -10.57
C GLY A 34 -8.35 0.39 -10.61
N TYR A 35 -9.16 0.62 -9.58
CA TYR A 35 -10.55 0.20 -9.51
C TYR A 35 -11.48 1.36 -9.17
N ILE A 36 -12.72 1.27 -9.66
CA ILE A 36 -13.83 2.13 -9.27
C ILE A 36 -14.94 1.26 -8.67
N LYS A 37 -15.81 1.85 -7.84
CA LYS A 37 -17.02 1.15 -7.40
C LYS A 37 -17.98 1.06 -8.57
N ASP A 38 -18.62 -0.10 -8.72
CA ASP A 38 -19.68 -0.27 -9.69
C ASP A 38 -20.84 0.71 -9.35
N PRO A 39 -21.31 1.52 -10.32
CA PRO A 39 -22.45 2.42 -10.14
C PRO A 39 -23.72 1.72 -9.68
N GLU A 40 -23.97 0.50 -10.18
CA GLU A 40 -25.15 -0.31 -9.90
C GLU A 40 -24.99 -1.11 -8.60
N ASN A 41 -23.76 -1.49 -8.26
CA ASN A 41 -23.46 -2.25 -7.06
C ASN A 41 -22.24 -1.71 -6.30
N LYS A 42 -22.47 -0.84 -5.31
CA LYS A 42 -21.39 -0.24 -4.50
C LYS A 42 -20.55 -1.24 -3.69
N ASP A 43 -20.98 -2.51 -3.61
CA ASP A 43 -20.24 -3.62 -3.02
C ASP A 43 -19.36 -4.37 -4.04
N TYR A 44 -19.30 -3.91 -5.28
CA TYR A 44 -18.49 -4.50 -6.34
C TYR A 44 -17.51 -3.47 -6.91
N TRP A 45 -16.36 -3.94 -7.38
CA TRP A 45 -15.33 -3.10 -8.00
C TRP A 45 -15.18 -3.49 -9.46
N ILE A 46 -15.12 -2.49 -10.33
CA ILE A 46 -14.84 -2.64 -11.76
C ILE A 46 -13.52 -1.96 -12.09
N VAL A 47 -12.86 -2.45 -13.13
CA VAL A 47 -11.55 -1.95 -13.56
C VAL A 47 -11.67 -0.51 -14.07
N ASP A 48 -10.87 0.37 -13.49
CA ASP A 48 -10.65 1.71 -13.99
C ASP A 48 -9.54 1.64 -15.04
N LYS A 49 -9.89 1.66 -16.32
CA LYS A 49 -8.95 1.38 -17.42
C LYS A 49 -7.68 2.24 -17.36
N GLU A 50 -7.83 3.54 -17.13
CA GLU A 50 -6.70 4.47 -17.11
C GLU A 50 -5.76 4.21 -15.92
N ALA A 51 -6.32 4.13 -14.71
CA ALA A 51 -5.55 3.84 -13.51
C ALA A 51 -4.97 2.42 -13.49
N ALA A 52 -5.66 1.45 -14.09
CA ALA A 52 -5.23 0.07 -14.20
C ALA A 52 -4.00 -0.09 -15.10
N GLU A 53 -3.91 0.66 -16.20
CA GLU A 53 -2.70 0.67 -17.05
C GLU A 53 -1.48 1.20 -16.29
N VAL A 54 -1.66 2.20 -15.42
CA VAL A 54 -0.57 2.67 -14.54
C VAL A 54 -0.15 1.60 -13.54
N VAL A 55 -1.11 0.84 -12.97
CA VAL A 55 -0.80 -0.29 -12.09
C VAL A 55 -0.01 -1.37 -12.86
N LYS A 56 -0.46 -1.78 -14.04
CA LYS A 56 0.25 -2.74 -14.91
C LYS A 56 1.66 -2.27 -15.25
N LEU A 57 1.82 -0.99 -15.58
CA LEU A 57 3.12 -0.37 -15.84
C LEU A 57 4.04 -0.47 -14.61
N ILE A 58 3.55 -0.17 -13.41
CA ILE A 58 4.33 -0.28 -12.17
C ILE A 58 4.81 -1.72 -11.93
N PHE A 59 3.93 -2.71 -12.11
CA PHE A 59 4.30 -4.12 -11.97
C PHE A 59 5.34 -4.53 -13.01
N ARG A 60 5.15 -4.14 -14.29
CA ARG A 60 6.08 -4.44 -15.38
C ARG A 60 7.47 -3.86 -15.11
N LEU A 61 7.56 -2.56 -14.81
CA LEU A 61 8.83 -1.89 -14.51
C LEU A 61 9.57 -2.53 -13.32
N PHE A 62 8.83 -3.00 -12.31
CA PHE A 62 9.42 -3.68 -11.18
C PHE A 62 9.94 -5.09 -11.54
N MET A 63 9.20 -5.83 -12.36
CA MET A 63 9.62 -7.13 -12.90
C MET A 63 10.87 -7.01 -13.79
N GLU A 64 11.02 -5.90 -14.52
CA GLU A 64 12.23 -5.53 -15.27
C GLU A 64 13.43 -5.19 -14.38
N GLY A 65 13.27 -5.22 -13.05
CA GLY A 65 14.34 -5.00 -12.07
C GLY A 65 14.52 -3.54 -11.65
N LYS A 66 13.67 -2.60 -12.09
CA LYS A 66 13.74 -1.22 -11.61
C LYS A 66 13.38 -1.16 -10.13
N ASN A 67 14.15 -0.40 -9.37
CA ASN A 67 13.84 -0.15 -7.97
C ASN A 67 12.68 0.86 -7.84
N ARG A 68 12.08 0.95 -6.64
CA ARG A 68 10.89 1.79 -6.41
C ARG A 68 11.16 3.29 -6.63
N ASN A 69 12.39 3.75 -6.42
CA ASN A 69 12.75 5.16 -6.67
C ASN A 69 12.88 5.43 -8.18
N GLN A 70 13.50 4.51 -8.93
CA GLN A 70 13.58 4.59 -10.40
C GLN A 70 12.19 4.59 -11.02
N ILE A 71 11.27 3.76 -10.51
CA ILE A 71 9.87 3.77 -10.95
C ILE A 71 9.23 5.13 -10.63
N ALA A 72 9.43 5.69 -9.43
CA ALA A 72 8.90 7.00 -9.09
C ALA A 72 9.41 8.12 -10.02
N VAL A 73 10.70 8.12 -10.33
CA VAL A 73 11.32 9.08 -11.27
C VAL A 73 10.71 8.92 -12.66
N TYR A 74 10.62 7.69 -13.16
CA TYR A 74 10.02 7.39 -14.47
C TYR A 74 8.56 7.87 -14.55
N LEU A 75 7.74 7.60 -13.54
CA LEU A 75 6.35 8.06 -13.50
C LEU A 75 6.24 9.59 -13.44
N LYS A 76 7.19 10.25 -12.76
CA LYS A 76 7.26 11.71 -12.70
C LYS A 76 7.64 12.32 -14.05
N GLU A 77 8.64 11.76 -14.74
CA GLU A 77 9.06 12.18 -16.08
C GLU A 77 7.97 12.01 -17.13
N LYS A 78 7.12 10.99 -16.97
CA LYS A 78 5.94 10.76 -17.81
C LYS A 78 4.71 11.56 -17.37
N GLU A 79 4.85 12.43 -16.38
CA GLU A 79 3.77 13.27 -15.84
C GLU A 79 2.52 12.46 -15.44
N ILE A 80 2.72 11.25 -14.90
CA ILE A 80 1.63 10.40 -14.47
C ILE A 80 1.15 10.87 -13.10
N LEU A 81 -0.12 11.23 -13.02
CA LEU A 81 -0.75 11.69 -11.78
C LEU A 81 -0.58 10.69 -10.65
N THR A 82 -0.22 11.19 -9.46
CA THR A 82 -0.23 10.35 -8.27
C THR A 82 -1.66 9.89 -7.94
N PRO A 83 -1.84 8.73 -7.26
CA PRO A 83 -3.17 8.19 -7.01
C PRO A 83 -4.10 9.17 -6.29
N THR A 84 -3.56 9.97 -5.38
CA THR A 84 -4.33 10.98 -4.64
C THR A 84 -4.88 12.07 -5.56
N PHE A 85 -4.07 12.58 -6.49
CA PHE A 85 -4.49 13.60 -7.45
C PHE A 85 -5.48 13.03 -8.46
N TYR A 86 -5.18 11.85 -9.00
CA TYR A 86 -6.06 11.14 -9.92
C TYR A 86 -7.45 10.91 -9.30
N MET A 87 -7.51 10.30 -8.11
CA MET A 87 -8.78 10.06 -7.42
C MET A 87 -9.52 11.37 -7.12
N LYS A 88 -8.81 12.44 -6.76
CA LYS A 88 -9.44 13.75 -6.51
C LYS A 88 -10.10 14.32 -7.78
N GLN A 89 -9.44 14.24 -8.94
CA GLN A 89 -10.03 14.68 -10.22
C GLN A 89 -11.34 13.92 -10.53
N GLN A 90 -11.39 12.64 -10.14
CA GLN A 90 -12.58 11.80 -10.27
C GLN A 90 -13.61 12.00 -9.14
N GLY A 91 -13.45 13.01 -8.27
CA GLY A 91 -14.35 13.26 -7.12
C GLY A 91 -14.27 12.22 -5.99
N ARG A 92 -13.17 11.45 -5.95
CA ARG A 92 -12.98 10.27 -5.09
C ARG A 92 -11.80 10.40 -4.14
N GLY A 93 -11.71 9.45 -3.20
CA GLY A 93 -10.60 9.35 -2.27
C GLY A 93 -10.73 10.26 -1.05
N THR A 94 -9.88 10.00 -0.05
CA THR A 94 -9.94 10.67 1.26
C THR A 94 -9.55 12.15 1.22
N ALA A 95 -8.92 12.60 0.15
CA ALA A 95 -8.46 13.98 -0.03
C ALA A 95 -9.31 14.79 -1.02
N LYS A 96 -10.45 14.27 -1.50
CA LYS A 96 -11.30 14.94 -2.50
C LYS A 96 -11.67 16.38 -2.13
N ASN A 97 -11.98 16.61 -0.85
CA ASN A 97 -12.39 17.92 -0.33
C ASN A 97 -11.24 18.75 0.26
N LYS A 98 -9.99 18.29 0.14
CA LYS A 98 -8.83 18.98 0.73
C LYS A 98 -8.01 19.68 -0.36
N PRO A 99 -7.48 20.89 -0.12
CA PRO A 99 -6.46 21.44 -1.00
C PRO A 99 -5.25 20.50 -1.01
N LEU A 100 -4.66 20.29 -2.18
CA LEU A 100 -3.46 19.48 -2.36
C LEU A 100 -2.29 20.41 -2.70
N ASN A 101 -1.09 20.10 -2.23
CA ASN A 101 0.11 20.79 -2.70
C ASN A 101 0.41 20.32 -4.12
N GLU A 102 0.29 21.24 -5.06
CA GLU A 102 0.44 21.05 -6.51
C GLU A 102 1.81 20.49 -6.92
N GLU A 103 2.87 20.81 -6.17
CA GLU A 103 4.21 20.25 -6.40
C GLU A 103 4.24 18.71 -6.29
N ASN A 104 3.27 18.13 -5.57
CA ASN A 104 3.15 16.70 -5.41
C ASN A 104 2.29 16.01 -6.47
N ARG A 105 1.81 16.74 -7.49
CA ARG A 105 0.93 16.21 -8.54
C ARG A 105 1.50 14.93 -9.18
N TYR A 106 2.78 14.96 -9.54
CA TYR A 106 3.52 13.85 -10.16
C TYR A 106 4.59 13.23 -9.25
N ASN A 107 4.66 13.66 -7.99
CA ASN A 107 5.71 13.23 -7.06
C ASN A 107 5.38 11.88 -6.41
N TRP A 108 5.65 10.79 -7.12
CA TRP A 108 5.42 9.44 -6.62
C TRP A 108 6.37 9.09 -5.47
N ASN A 109 5.81 8.66 -4.34
CA ASN A 109 6.60 8.17 -3.22
C ASN A 109 6.81 6.65 -3.33
N LYS A 110 8.03 6.19 -3.02
CA LYS A 110 8.37 4.76 -2.87
C LYS A 110 7.38 3.98 -1.98
N ALA A 111 6.81 4.62 -0.96
CA ALA A 111 5.83 4.01 -0.07
C ALA A 111 4.51 3.72 -0.80
N THR A 112 4.06 4.63 -1.66
CA THR A 112 2.87 4.46 -2.49
C THR A 112 3.06 3.31 -3.49
N ILE A 113 4.20 3.28 -4.17
CA ILE A 113 4.56 2.20 -5.11
C ILE A 113 4.64 0.86 -4.38
N THR A 114 5.29 0.82 -3.22
CA THR A 114 5.38 -0.40 -2.40
C THR A 114 3.99 -0.87 -1.96
N ARG A 115 3.09 0.05 -1.62
CA ARG A 115 1.70 -0.29 -1.28
C ARG A 115 0.97 -0.90 -2.47
N ILE A 116 1.17 -0.37 -3.68
CA ILE A 116 0.57 -0.92 -4.91
C ILE A 116 1.08 -2.34 -5.16
N LEU A 117 2.41 -2.52 -5.17
CA LEU A 117 3.04 -3.81 -5.44
C LEU A 117 2.68 -4.91 -4.41
N LYS A 118 2.35 -4.53 -3.17
CA LYS A 118 1.96 -5.48 -2.09
C LYS A 118 0.47 -5.75 -2.00
N ARG A 119 -0.35 -5.12 -2.83
CA ARG A 119 -1.81 -5.18 -2.69
C ARG A 119 -2.39 -6.34 -3.49
N GLN A 120 -2.71 -7.44 -2.81
CA GLN A 120 -3.29 -8.63 -3.44
C GLN A 120 -4.65 -8.38 -4.08
N GLU A 121 -5.35 -7.30 -3.71
CA GLU A 121 -6.60 -6.91 -4.37
C GLU A 121 -6.46 -6.68 -5.89
N TYR A 122 -5.24 -6.49 -6.41
CA TYR A 122 -4.98 -6.43 -7.85
C TYR A 122 -5.11 -7.78 -8.58
N CYS A 123 -5.12 -8.88 -7.83
CA CYS A 123 -5.34 -10.25 -8.34
C CYS A 123 -6.82 -10.66 -8.34
N GLY A 124 -7.74 -9.72 -8.11
CA GLY A 124 -9.18 -10.01 -8.03
C GLY A 124 -9.69 -10.31 -6.62
N ASP A 125 -8.86 -10.19 -5.58
CA ASP A 125 -9.23 -10.58 -4.22
C ASP A 125 -9.84 -9.41 -3.42
N VAL A 126 -10.76 -9.70 -2.52
CA VAL A 126 -11.21 -8.76 -1.48
C VAL A 126 -10.52 -9.10 -0.16
N VAL A 127 -9.93 -8.07 0.46
CA VAL A 127 -9.22 -8.22 1.74
C VAL A 127 -9.78 -7.29 2.79
N ASN A 128 -10.46 -7.88 3.76
CA ASN A 128 -11.14 -7.17 4.84
C ASN A 128 -10.38 -7.33 6.17
N PHE A 129 -10.72 -6.46 7.13
CA PHE A 129 -10.24 -6.50 8.51
C PHE A 129 -8.70 -6.41 8.67
N LYS A 130 -8.03 -5.67 7.78
CA LYS A 130 -6.60 -5.32 7.92
C LYS A 130 -6.28 -4.53 9.19
N THR A 131 -7.30 -3.89 9.78
CA THR A 131 -7.18 -3.10 11.00
C THR A 131 -8.31 -3.39 11.96
N GLU A 132 -8.02 -3.28 13.25
CA GLU A 132 -9.01 -3.36 14.32
C GLU A 132 -9.01 -2.05 15.13
N LYS A 133 -10.12 -1.80 15.82
CA LYS A 133 -10.31 -0.64 16.69
C LYS A 133 -11.16 -1.03 17.90
N HIS A 134 -10.67 -0.79 19.10
CA HIS A 134 -11.52 -0.86 20.29
C HIS A 134 -12.38 0.41 20.40
N TYR A 135 -13.58 0.33 21.00
CA TYR A 135 -14.51 1.47 21.02
C TYR A 135 -13.95 2.70 21.77
N ARG A 136 -13.00 2.47 22.70
CA ARG A 136 -12.29 3.52 23.43
C ARG A 136 -11.08 4.09 22.68
N ASP A 137 -10.61 3.42 21.64
CA ASP A 137 -9.42 3.87 20.92
C ASP A 137 -9.76 5.08 20.05
N LYS A 138 -8.82 6.02 19.92
CA LYS A 138 -8.96 7.13 18.97
C LYS A 138 -8.55 6.73 17.56
N ARG A 139 -7.70 5.71 17.40
CA ARG A 139 -7.09 5.30 16.12
C ARG A 139 -7.21 3.80 15.90
N ASN A 140 -7.24 3.39 14.63
CA ASN A 140 -7.17 1.99 14.26
C ASN A 140 -5.72 1.49 14.36
N HIS A 141 -5.55 0.20 14.63
CA HIS A 141 -4.26 -0.48 14.57
C HIS A 141 -4.30 -1.60 13.53
N TYR A 142 -3.20 -1.83 12.83
CA TYR A 142 -3.08 -2.97 11.93
C TYR A 142 -3.01 -4.27 12.73
N VAL A 143 -3.66 -5.30 12.22
CA VAL A 143 -3.64 -6.64 12.81
C VAL A 143 -2.82 -7.59 11.97
N ASP A 144 -2.40 -8.69 12.60
CA ASP A 144 -1.69 -9.77 11.93
C ASP A 144 -2.48 -10.31 10.72
N LYS A 145 -1.75 -10.76 9.69
CA LYS A 145 -2.35 -11.29 8.45
C LYS A 145 -3.26 -12.50 8.69
N SER A 146 -3.02 -13.30 9.73
CA SER A 146 -3.90 -14.42 10.12
C SER A 146 -5.32 -13.99 10.49
N LYS A 147 -5.51 -12.73 10.88
CA LYS A 147 -6.83 -12.15 11.19
C LYS A 147 -7.50 -11.50 9.98
N TRP A 148 -6.81 -11.42 8.85
CA TRP A 148 -7.40 -10.84 7.65
C TRP A 148 -8.40 -11.81 7.05
N GLN A 149 -9.53 -11.28 6.61
CA GLN A 149 -10.47 -12.06 5.84
C GLN A 149 -10.20 -11.83 4.36
N ILE A 150 -9.81 -12.90 3.67
CA ILE A 150 -9.50 -12.88 2.25
C ILE A 150 -10.58 -13.68 1.54
N THR A 151 -11.21 -13.06 0.54
CA THR A 151 -12.10 -13.74 -0.40
C THR A 151 -11.48 -13.60 -1.77
N GLU A 152 -11.14 -14.73 -2.38
CA GLU A 152 -10.39 -14.75 -3.64
C GLU A 152 -11.31 -14.62 -4.85
N ASN A 153 -10.78 -14.07 -5.94
CA ASN A 153 -11.42 -14.03 -7.26
C ASN A 153 -12.85 -13.43 -7.25
N VAL A 154 -13.03 -12.33 -6.50
CA VAL A 154 -14.31 -11.61 -6.40
C VAL A 154 -14.52 -10.68 -7.59
N HIS A 155 -13.50 -9.96 -8.02
CA HIS A 155 -13.59 -8.98 -9.11
C HIS A 155 -12.50 -9.20 -10.17
N GLU A 156 -12.63 -8.52 -11.31
CA GLU A 156 -11.70 -8.68 -12.43
C GLU A 156 -10.25 -8.33 -12.02
N PRO A 157 -9.28 -9.25 -12.22
CA PRO A 157 -7.88 -8.99 -11.88
C PRO A 157 -7.24 -7.97 -12.84
N ILE A 158 -6.47 -7.04 -12.29
CA ILE A 158 -5.62 -6.13 -13.09
C ILE A 158 -4.28 -6.81 -13.42
N ILE A 159 -3.79 -7.64 -12.50
CA ILE A 159 -2.52 -8.37 -12.58
C ILE A 159 -2.81 -9.85 -12.35
N ASP A 160 -2.16 -10.72 -13.11
CA ASP A 160 -2.25 -12.15 -12.89
C ASP A 160 -1.56 -12.57 -11.58
N ARG A 161 -2.07 -13.63 -10.95
CA ARG A 161 -1.60 -14.09 -9.64
C ARG A 161 -0.11 -14.45 -9.66
N THR A 162 0.37 -15.07 -10.74
CA THR A 162 1.78 -15.47 -10.91
C THR A 162 2.71 -14.25 -10.89
N THR A 163 2.38 -13.20 -11.62
CA THR A 163 3.14 -11.94 -11.62
C THR A 163 3.15 -11.31 -10.23
N PHE A 164 2.01 -11.28 -9.54
CA PHE A 164 1.95 -10.75 -8.18
C PHE A 164 2.82 -11.53 -7.19
N GLU A 165 2.76 -12.86 -7.22
CA GLU A 165 3.57 -13.73 -6.35
C GLU A 165 5.07 -13.59 -6.64
N ASN A 166 5.45 -13.45 -7.91
CA ASN A 166 6.83 -13.16 -8.30
C ASN A 166 7.30 -11.81 -7.74
N VAL A 167 6.49 -10.77 -7.87
CA VAL A 167 6.76 -9.45 -7.27
C VAL A 167 6.88 -9.54 -5.75
N GLU A 168 6.00 -10.28 -5.07
CA GLU A 168 6.05 -10.46 -3.62
C GLU A 168 7.35 -11.17 -3.20
N ARG A 169 7.76 -12.21 -3.95
CA ARG A 169 9.03 -12.93 -3.75
C ARG A 169 10.23 -11.99 -3.95
N MET A 170 10.24 -11.21 -5.03
CA MET A 170 11.28 -10.22 -5.29
C MET A 170 11.35 -9.15 -4.19
N LEU A 171 10.21 -8.74 -3.63
CA LEU A 171 10.16 -7.78 -2.52
C LEU A 171 10.68 -8.37 -1.20
N LYS A 172 10.37 -9.64 -0.90
CA LYS A 172 10.89 -10.36 0.28
C LYS A 172 12.40 -10.58 0.19
N ASN A 173 12.85 -10.96 -1.00
CA ASN A 173 14.25 -11.27 -1.29
C ASN A 173 15.07 -10.03 -1.69
N ALA A 174 14.45 -8.85 -1.79
CA ALA A 174 15.13 -7.63 -2.18
C ALA A 174 16.34 -7.40 -1.26
N PRO A 175 17.56 -7.37 -1.80
CA PRO A 175 18.75 -7.13 -1.00
C PRO A 175 18.62 -5.74 -0.38
N VAL A 176 19.03 -5.64 0.89
CA VAL A 176 19.14 -4.33 1.54
C VAL A 176 20.38 -3.66 0.98
N LYS A 177 20.24 -3.05 -0.20
CA LYS A 177 21.27 -2.21 -0.81
C LYS A 177 21.11 -0.81 -0.25
N ARG A 178 21.68 -0.58 0.93
CA ARG A 178 21.95 0.77 1.42
C ARG A 178 23.38 1.07 1.05
N PRO A 179 23.65 1.78 -0.06
CA PRO A 179 24.98 2.26 -0.30
C PRO A 179 25.42 3.13 0.88
N ASN A 180 26.70 3.07 1.21
CA ASN A 180 27.36 3.99 2.11
C ASN A 180 27.30 5.41 1.52
N GLY A 181 27.78 6.41 2.27
CA GLY A 181 27.80 7.81 1.81
C GLY A 181 28.59 8.04 0.50
N ASP A 182 29.43 7.08 0.11
CA ASP A 182 30.25 7.03 -1.11
C ASP A 182 29.60 6.28 -2.29
N GLY A 183 28.41 5.70 -2.11
CA GLY A 183 27.73 4.92 -3.16
C GLY A 183 28.04 3.41 -3.14
N GLU A 184 29.02 2.97 -2.34
CA GLU A 184 29.44 1.56 -2.28
C GLU A 184 28.53 0.71 -1.39
N ILE A 185 28.26 -0.53 -1.81
CA ILE A 185 27.46 -1.47 -1.02
C ILE A 185 28.42 -2.40 -0.29
N HIS A 186 28.40 -2.36 1.04
CA HIS A 186 29.26 -3.23 1.83
C HIS A 186 28.91 -4.72 1.63
N ALA A 187 29.92 -5.59 1.56
CA ALA A 187 29.78 -7.03 1.25
C ALA A 187 28.76 -7.76 2.15
N LEU A 188 28.66 -7.38 3.42
CA LEU A 188 27.72 -7.97 4.39
C LEU A 188 26.27 -7.44 4.30
N SER A 189 25.99 -6.49 3.39
CA SER A 189 24.68 -5.84 3.27
C SER A 189 23.59 -6.84 2.85
N GLY A 190 22.65 -7.10 3.76
CA GLY A 190 21.55 -8.04 3.52
C GLY A 190 21.85 -9.51 3.85
N LEU A 191 23.07 -9.82 4.30
CA LEU A 191 23.49 -11.17 4.73
C LEU A 191 23.40 -11.36 6.26
N MET A 192 23.57 -10.29 7.04
CA MET A 192 23.56 -10.38 8.50
C MET A 192 22.17 -10.19 9.11
N TYR A 193 21.87 -11.00 10.12
CA TYR A 193 20.62 -10.98 10.90
C TYR A 193 20.95 -10.95 12.39
N CYS A 194 20.17 -10.21 13.17
CA CYS A 194 20.29 -10.22 14.62
C CYS A 194 19.79 -11.55 15.17
N LYS A 195 20.60 -12.24 15.98
CA LYS A 195 20.24 -13.51 16.62
C LYS A 195 18.98 -13.39 17.49
N ASP A 196 18.85 -12.28 18.20
CA ASP A 196 17.81 -12.13 19.24
C ASP A 196 16.46 -11.71 18.66
N CYS A 197 16.44 -10.86 17.61
CA CYS A 197 15.19 -10.34 17.03
C CYS A 197 14.93 -10.76 15.58
N GLY A 198 15.84 -11.52 14.95
CA GLY A 198 15.71 -11.99 13.57
C GLY A 198 15.74 -10.90 12.49
N THR A 199 15.92 -9.63 12.87
CA THR A 199 15.89 -8.51 11.93
C THR A 199 17.21 -8.40 11.16
N LYS A 200 17.15 -8.04 9.87
CA LYS A 200 18.35 -7.77 9.05
C LYS A 200 19.17 -6.64 9.66
N MET A 201 20.47 -6.87 9.84
CA MET A 201 21.40 -5.86 10.34
C MET A 201 21.76 -4.87 9.23
N HIS A 202 22.01 -3.62 9.63
CA HIS A 202 22.39 -2.54 8.74
C HIS A 202 23.70 -1.94 9.17
N ILE A 203 24.55 -1.63 8.19
CA ILE A 203 25.78 -0.89 8.42
C ILE A 203 25.43 0.58 8.53
N ARG A 204 25.93 1.21 9.59
CA ARG A 204 25.73 2.63 9.87
C ARG A 204 27.06 3.34 9.65
N THR A 205 27.18 4.08 8.56
CA THR A 205 28.33 4.97 8.34
C THR A 205 28.16 6.22 9.21
N ILE A 206 29.06 6.42 10.17
CA ILE A 206 29.10 7.64 10.99
C ILE A 206 29.97 8.66 10.28
N HIS A 207 29.37 9.70 9.72
CA HIS A 207 30.11 10.83 9.17
C HIS A 207 30.54 11.74 10.33
N LYS A 208 31.86 11.86 10.58
CA LYS A 208 32.37 12.86 11.53
C LYS A 208 32.21 14.24 10.88
N ASN A 209 31.29 15.06 11.38
CA ASN A 209 31.24 16.47 11.03
C ASN A 209 32.55 17.13 11.50
N LYS A 210 33.47 17.41 10.57
CA LYS A 210 34.60 18.30 10.83
C LYS A 210 34.05 19.72 10.92
N LYS A 211 33.64 20.14 12.12
CA LYS A 211 33.56 21.57 12.46
C LYS A 211 35.00 22.07 12.57
N TYR A 212 35.55 22.59 11.49
CA TYR A 212 36.67 23.51 11.60
C TYR A 212 36.07 24.86 12.00
N SER A 213 36.25 25.24 13.27
CA SER A 213 36.18 26.65 13.65
C SER A 213 37.47 27.31 13.13
N MET A 214 37.33 28.27 12.23
CA MET A 214 38.32 29.35 12.10
C MET A 214 38.10 30.33 13.24
#